data_AF-A0A7C3QWJ3-F1
#
_entry.id   AF-A0A7C3QWJ3-F1
#
_cell.length_a   1.000
_cell.length_b   1.000
_cell.length_c   1.000
_cell.angle_alpha   90.00
_cell.angle_beta   90.00
_cell.angle_gamma   90.00
#
_symmetry.space_group_name_H-M   'P 1'
#
loop_
_entity.id
_entity.type
_entity.pdbx_description
1 polymer ?
#
loop_
_entity_poly.entity_id
_entity_poly.type
_entity_poly.pdbx_seq_one_letter_code
_entity_poly.pdbx_strand_id
1 'polypeptide(L)'
;MKGMSQPLEPFRCTCKGPRPTLVDLGNGRMVGLIALPEILEHFRSQGRASSPELAEELLAAIKVYNYVADSVTELYKAVLLREYEAYCAKHPLGAPTG
;
A
#
# COMPACT_ATOMS: atom_id res chain seq x y z
N MET A 1 -15.19 -3.52 40.66
CA MET A 1 -14.30 -4.40 39.86
C MET A 1 -13.63 -3.52 38.82
N LYS A 2 -12.33 -3.25 38.95
CA LYS A 2 -11.60 -2.34 38.04
C LYS A 2 -10.90 -3.18 36.99
N GLY A 3 -11.52 -3.30 35.82
CA GLY A 3 -10.92 -3.94 34.65
C GLY A 3 -9.80 -3.05 34.12
N MET A 4 -8.56 -3.41 34.43
CA MET A 4 -7.38 -2.81 33.81
C MET A 4 -7.31 -3.30 32.37
N SER A 5 -7.83 -2.53 31.42
CA SER A 5 -7.56 -2.76 30.00
C SER A 5 -6.11 -2.39 29.75
N GLN A 6 -5.25 -3.41 29.75
CA GLN A 6 -3.85 -3.27 29.36
C GLN A 6 -3.77 -2.84 27.89
N PRO A 7 -2.82 -1.97 27.52
CA PRO A 7 -2.59 -1.63 26.13
C PRO A 7 -2.15 -2.88 25.37
N LEU A 8 -2.79 -3.15 24.23
CA LEU A 8 -2.45 -4.25 23.35
C LEU A 8 -1.05 -3.99 22.77
N GLU A 9 -0.02 -4.64 23.30
CA GLU A 9 1.30 -4.63 22.67
C GLU A 9 1.21 -5.25 21.27
N PRO A 10 1.94 -4.74 20.26
CA PRO A 10 1.85 -5.24 18.91
C PRO A 10 2.36 -6.68 18.87
N PHE A 11 1.44 -7.63 18.70
CA PHE A 11 1.73 -9.05 18.54
C PHE A 11 2.67 -9.24 17.34
N ARG A 12 3.98 -9.37 17.60
CA ARG A 12 4.97 -9.74 16.58
C ARG A 12 4.86 -11.24 16.33
N CYS A 13 3.85 -11.66 15.57
CA CYS A 13 3.83 -12.99 14.99
C CYS A 13 5.09 -13.17 14.12
N THR A 14 5.96 -14.10 14.50
CA THR A 14 7.12 -14.55 13.72
C THR A 14 6.73 -15.47 12.55
N CYS A 15 5.44 -15.56 12.23
CA CYS A 15 4.91 -16.27 11.07
C CYS A 15 5.58 -15.72 9.80
N LYS A 16 6.23 -16.59 9.02
CA LYS A 16 6.90 -16.29 7.75
C LYS A 16 5.88 -16.02 6.61
N GLY A 17 4.85 -15.23 6.89
CA GLY A 17 3.86 -14.80 5.91
C GLY A 17 4.24 -13.46 5.27
N PRO A 18 3.66 -13.13 4.11
CA PRO A 18 3.83 -11.80 3.54
C PRO A 18 3.31 -10.75 4.52
N ARG A 19 4.07 -9.67 4.70
CA ARG A 19 3.72 -8.57 5.62
C ARG A 19 2.86 -7.56 4.87
N PRO A 20 1.59 -7.36 5.24
CA PRO A 20 0.76 -6.36 4.59
C PRO A 20 1.25 -4.96 4.94
N THR A 21 1.27 -4.07 3.94
CA THR A 21 1.37 -2.63 4.16
C THR A 21 -0.01 -2.09 4.47
N LEU A 22 -0.17 -1.43 5.61
CA LEU A 22 -1.43 -0.80 5.98
C LEU A 22 -1.61 0.50 5.21
N VAL A 23 -2.75 0.65 4.56
CA VAL A 23 -3.11 1.83 3.77
C VAL A 23 -4.47 2.35 4.22
N ASP A 24 -4.58 3.66 4.39
CA ASP A 24 -5.85 4.33 4.65
C ASP A 24 -6.61 4.56 3.33
N LEU A 25 -7.82 4.00 3.22
CA LEU A 25 -8.68 4.20 2.06
C LEU A 25 -9.33 5.60 2.02
N GLY A 26 -9.11 6.47 3.00
CA GLY A 26 -9.68 7.83 3.06
C GLY A 26 -11.14 7.87 3.56
N ASN A 27 -11.70 6.73 3.94
CA ASN A 27 -13.03 6.59 4.53
C ASN A 27 -12.99 6.10 5.99
N GLY A 28 -11.84 6.29 6.67
CA GLY A 28 -11.61 5.82 8.03
C GLY A 28 -11.34 4.32 8.14
N ARG A 29 -11.11 3.62 7.01
CA ARG A 29 -10.76 2.19 7.00
C ARG A 29 -9.31 2.00 6.60
N MET A 30 -8.57 1.31 7.46
CA MET A 30 -7.25 0.78 7.14
C MET A 30 -7.39 -0.60 6.48
N VAL A 31 -6.69 -0.83 5.39
CA VAL A 31 -6.59 -2.14 4.73
C VAL A 31 -5.14 -2.57 4.62
N GLY A 32 -4.89 -3.87 4.76
CA GLY A 32 -3.58 -4.44 4.50
C GLY A 32 -3.45 -4.85 3.04
N LEU A 33 -2.48 -4.28 2.33
CA LEU A 33 -2.16 -4.65 0.95
C LEU A 33 -0.86 -5.46 0.91
N ILE A 34 -0.93 -6.64 0.33
CA ILE A 34 0.21 -7.51 0.06
C ILE A 34 0.94 -7.00 -1.20
N ALA A 35 2.27 -7.06 -1.17
CA ALA A 35 3.19 -6.68 -2.26
C ALA A 35 3.18 -5.20 -2.67
N LEU A 36 2.52 -4.32 -1.91
CA LEU A 36 2.43 -2.91 -2.26
C LEU A 36 3.81 -2.24 -2.42
N PRO A 37 4.76 -2.35 -1.48
CA PRO A 37 6.07 -1.72 -1.64
C PRO A 37 6.81 -2.16 -2.90
N GLU A 38 6.80 -3.46 -3.21
CA GLU A 38 7.43 -4.02 -4.40
C GLU A 38 6.79 -3.50 -5.70
N ILE A 39 5.46 -3.38 -5.72
CA ILE A 39 4.72 -2.82 -6.86
C ILE A 39 5.05 -1.34 -7.06
N LEU A 40 5.07 -0.54 -5.99
CA LEU A 40 5.41 0.89 -6.08
C LEU A 40 6.85 1.08 -6.59
N GLU A 41 7.80 0.29 -6.08
CA GLU A 41 9.19 0.34 -6.54
C GLU A 41 9.32 -0.05 -8.02
N HIS A 42 8.57 -1.06 -8.48
CA HIS A 42 8.58 -1.47 -9.89
C HIS A 42 8.23 -0.29 -10.82
N PHE A 43 7.11 0.39 -10.59
CA PHE A 43 6.69 1.52 -11.43
C PHE A 43 7.59 2.76 -11.25
N ARG A 44 8.09 3.00 -10.03
CA ARG A 44 9.02 4.10 -9.75
C ARG A 44 10.37 3.89 -10.43
N SER A 45 10.88 2.66 -10.49
CA SER A 45 12.12 2.32 -11.20
C SER A 45 12.05 2.57 -12.71
N GLN A 46 10.84 2.52 -13.28
CA GLN A 46 10.56 2.85 -14.68
C GLN A 46 10.43 4.36 -14.93
N GLY A 47 10.46 5.20 -13.89
CA GLY A 47 10.28 6.65 -14.01
C GLY A 47 8.86 7.06 -14.41
N ARG A 48 7.84 6.23 -14.12
CA ARG A 48 6.45 6.56 -14.46
C ARG A 48 5.98 7.75 -13.64
N ALA A 49 5.35 8.73 -14.30
CA ALA A 49 4.65 9.81 -13.62
C ALA A 49 3.26 9.34 -13.15
N SER A 50 2.76 9.94 -12.07
CA SER A 50 1.40 9.71 -11.59
C SER A 50 0.39 10.14 -12.66
N SER A 51 -0.43 9.18 -13.11
CA SER A 51 -1.41 9.39 -14.17
C SER A 51 -2.61 8.45 -13.99
N PRO A 52 -3.76 8.72 -14.63
CA PRO A 52 -4.90 7.82 -14.59
C PRO A 52 -4.57 6.41 -15.13
N GLU A 53 -3.74 6.33 -16.17
CA GLU A 53 -3.27 5.05 -16.73
C GLU A 53 -2.46 4.25 -15.71
N LEU A 54 -1.53 4.91 -15.01
CA LEU A 54 -0.75 4.27 -13.95
C LEU A 54 -1.65 3.77 -12.82
N ALA A 55 -2.73 4.48 -12.49
CA ALA A 55 -3.70 4.04 -11.48
C ALA A 55 -4.35 2.69 -11.86
N GLU A 56 -4.67 2.49 -13.14
CA GLU A 56 -5.22 1.24 -13.65
C GLU A 56 -4.22 0.11 -13.57
N GLU A 57 -2.96 0.36 -13.95
CA GLU A 57 -1.88 -0.62 -13.88
C GLU A 57 -1.54 -1.00 -12.43
N LEU A 58 -1.49 -0.02 -11.51
CA LEU A 58 -1.31 -0.25 -10.09
C LEU A 58 -2.44 -1.11 -9.52
N LEU A 59 -3.70 -0.80 -9.87
CA LEU A 59 -4.85 -1.60 -9.46
C LEU A 59 -4.76 -3.04 -10.00
N ALA A 60 -4.40 -3.20 -11.27
CA ALA A 60 -4.23 -4.51 -11.90
C ALA A 60 -3.14 -5.33 -11.20
N ALA A 61 -2.00 -4.72 -10.90
CA ALA A 61 -0.90 -5.36 -10.17
C ALA A 61 -1.31 -5.76 -8.74
N ILE A 62 -2.04 -4.90 -8.03
CA ILE A 62 -2.52 -5.18 -6.67
C ILE A 62 -3.54 -6.32 -6.63
N LYS A 63 -4.44 -6.40 -7.63
CA LYS A 63 -5.46 -7.46 -7.74
C LYS A 63 -4.87 -8.87 -7.91
N VAL A 64 -3.60 -8.99 -8.30
CA VAL A 64 -2.87 -10.28 -8.35
C VAL A 64 -2.69 -10.87 -6.95
N TYR A 65 -2.47 -10.03 -5.94
CA TYR A 65 -2.16 -10.44 -4.57
C TYR A 65 -3.31 -10.21 -3.58
N ASN A 66 -4.28 -9.37 -3.94
CA ASN A 66 -5.31 -8.89 -3.04
C ASN A 66 -6.69 -8.98 -3.71
N TYR A 67 -7.71 -9.33 -2.95
CA TYR A 67 -9.08 -9.20 -3.42
C TYR A 67 -9.52 -7.72 -3.36
N VAL A 68 -9.92 -7.17 -4.50
CA VAL A 68 -10.55 -5.84 -4.61
C VAL A 68 -11.87 -6.00 -5.35
N ALA A 69 -12.97 -5.72 -4.65
CA ALA A 69 -14.30 -5.76 -5.24
C ALA A 69 -14.46 -4.66 -6.29
N ASP A 70 -15.19 -4.96 -7.37
CA ASP A 70 -15.37 -4.00 -8.48
C ASP A 70 -16.10 -2.72 -8.07
N SER A 71 -16.91 -2.76 -7.00
CA SER A 71 -17.60 -1.59 -6.45
C SER A 71 -16.68 -0.55 -5.79
N VAL A 72 -15.42 -0.89 -5.52
CA VAL A 72 -14.45 0.00 -4.83
C VAL A 72 -13.17 0.22 -5.62
N THR A 73 -13.14 -0.13 -6.90
CA THR A 73 -11.95 0.01 -7.76
C THR A 73 -11.48 1.45 -7.88
N GLU A 74 -12.39 2.39 -8.11
CA GLU A 74 -12.04 3.81 -8.24
C GLU A 74 -11.47 4.39 -6.93
N LEU A 75 -11.99 3.95 -5.78
CA LEU A 75 -11.43 4.29 -4.47
C LEU A 75 -9.99 3.78 -4.34
N TYR A 76 -9.74 2.53 -4.73
CA TYR A 76 -8.40 1.95 -4.70
C TYR A 76 -7.45 2.65 -5.67
N LYS A 77 -7.88 2.99 -6.89
CA LYS A 77 -7.05 3.74 -7.86
C LYS A 77 -6.56 5.06 -7.29
N ALA A 78 -7.46 5.85 -6.70
CA ALA A 78 -7.11 7.13 -6.09
C ALA A 78 -6.12 6.96 -4.93
N VAL A 79 -6.35 5.96 -4.07
CA VAL A 79 -5.47 5.66 -2.95
C VAL A 79 -4.10 5.17 -3.42
N LEU A 80 -4.04 4.27 -4.41
CA LEU A 80 -2.79 3.73 -4.94
C LEU A 80 -1.92 4.80 -5.59
N LEU A 81 -2.53 5.75 -6.32
CA LEU A 81 -1.80 6.91 -6.84
C LEU A 81 -1.23 7.77 -5.71
N ARG A 82 -2.03 8.07 -4.68
CA ARG A 82 -1.55 8.83 -3.51
C ARG A 82 -0.37 8.15 -2.82
N GLU A 83 -0.45 6.83 -2.61
CA GLU A 83 0.65 6.07 -2.01
C GLU A 83 1.89 6.04 -2.92
N TYR A 84 1.69 5.96 -4.25
CA TYR A 84 2.79 6.03 -5.23
C TYR A 84 3.49 7.39 -5.22
N GLU A 85 2.75 8.49 -5.20
CA GLU A 85 3.31 9.84 -5.08
C GLU A 85 4.12 10.00 -3.80
N ALA A 86 3.57 9.56 -2.67
CA ALA A 86 4.24 9.58 -1.38
C ALA A 86 5.50 8.69 -1.37
N TYR A 87 5.48 7.56 -2.09
CA TYR A 87 6.63 6.68 -2.24
C TYR A 87 7.73 7.34 -3.07
N CYS A 88 7.39 7.87 -4.25
CA CYS A 88 8.33 8.59 -5.12
C CYS A 88 8.99 9.79 -4.42
N ALA A 89 8.23 10.53 -3.60
CA ALA A 89 8.77 11.65 -2.82
C ALA A 89 9.81 11.20 -1.77
N LYS A 90 9.67 10.00 -1.21
CA LYS A 90 10.62 9.41 -0.25
C LYS A 90 11.79 8.70 -0.95
N HIS A 91 11.58 8.24 -2.17
CA HIS A 91 12.52 7.47 -2.98
C HIS A 91 12.76 8.18 -4.32
N PRO A 92 13.52 9.29 -4.36
CA PRO A 92 13.82 9.97 -5.62
C PRO A 92 14.71 9.11 -6.52
N LEU A 93 14.53 9.25 -7.83
CA LEU A 93 15.35 8.60 -8.85
C LEU A 93 16.80 9.06 -8.73
N GLY A 94 17.72 8.11 -8.50
CA GLY A 94 19.15 8.38 -8.34
C GLY A 94 19.64 8.58 -6.89
N ALA A 95 18.82 8.36 -5.86
CA ALA A 95 19.33 8.30 -4.49
C ALA A 95 20.21 7.05 -4.30
N PRO A 96 21.40 7.16 -3.68
CA PRO A 96 22.20 5.98 -3.35
C PRO A 96 21.42 5.12 -2.35
N THR A 97 21.12 3.89 -2.72
CA THR A 97 20.76 2.83 -1.79
C THR A 97 21.99 2.54 -0.93
N GLY A 98 22.06 3.21 0.22
CA GLY A 98 23.03 2.93 1.28
C GLY A 98 22.67 1.66 2.05
#